data_AF-A0A2N6EDS3-F1
#
_entry.id   AF-A0A2N6EDS3-F1
#
_cell.length_a   1.000
_cell.length_b   1.000
_cell.length_c   1.000
_cell.angle_alpha   90.00
_cell.angle_beta   90.00
_cell.angle_gamma   90.00
#
_symmetry.space_group_name_H-M   'P 1'
#
loop_
_entity.id
_entity.type
_entity.pdbx_description
1 polymer ?
#
loop_
_entity_poly.entity_id
_entity_poly.type
_entity_poly.pdbx_seq_one_letter_code
_entity_poly.pdbx_strand_id
1 'polypeptide(L)'
;MQPTFSNISSRRRQFLWAIQLVALIFLIGLPVTLSFANPSLPTVMHGQAHFADDGQLLTVTNSDGAIINWQSFSIGSGETTRFIQPGETSRVLNRIAGQDPSHIFGTLQSNGQVLLLNPNGVLFGAGAKVDVAGLLASTLSLSNEDFIAGRYNLNSEATGSAVENYGEIQAQSGGYVILAGPAVTNGGMIFTPDGSTLLAAGESLLLSEPDSPELAVVVSAPADQAINLGELIAPSGKVGIYAALINQGGLVRADSVTEGPGGQIFLRASKGVALGDTSVLSANGVTGGEIVLESDGEATVAGTVSAVGESGGGEIALLGGHVTVTGSSRIDASGGGGQILVGGDFQGKNEQIKNATLTIVEQGATLNSDGGRDGEGGEVIIWSDGATDFAGEISARGGGQSGDGGFVEVSGKETLTFNGSVDASAPYGELGTLLLDPTDIRVVAAGGNPANVTDVDQFADPNLGAGETAINSSVLDAAAADILLQAEQNIFVEDPLVLNTPGAGITMQAGGNIDIWAGIVTQGGDIDLRANDSAATNPSGTGWVGNSQAGSAILESRGGTISLSGFDVFNLSLNSSIGSAGDG
;
A
#
# COMPACT_ATOMS: atom_id res chain seq x y z
N MET A 1 97.19 -11.43 -42.12
CA MET A 1 97.89 -12.01 -40.97
C MET A 1 96.96 -13.02 -40.33
N GLN A 2 97.38 -14.28 -40.41
CA GLN A 2 96.92 -15.54 -39.82
C GLN A 2 95.42 -15.90 -39.63
N PRO A 3 95.10 -17.21 -39.75
CA PRO A 3 93.81 -17.75 -40.17
C PRO A 3 93.17 -18.68 -39.10
N THR A 4 91.99 -19.24 -39.39
CA THR A 4 91.63 -20.69 -39.30
C THR A 4 90.11 -20.85 -39.46
N PHE A 5 89.63 -21.45 -40.56
CA PHE A 5 89.22 -22.86 -40.70
C PHE A 5 88.05 -23.20 -39.75
N SER A 6 86.87 -23.60 -40.23
CA SER A 6 86.57 -24.88 -40.88
C SER A 6 85.04 -25.04 -40.91
N ASN A 7 84.35 -25.80 -41.76
CA ASN A 7 84.57 -26.48 -43.04
C ASN A 7 83.26 -27.30 -43.25
N ILE A 8 82.93 -27.61 -44.52
CA ILE A 8 82.18 -28.84 -44.94
C ILE A 8 80.68 -28.92 -44.55
N SER A 9 79.73 -29.39 -45.35
CA SER A 9 79.58 -29.77 -46.77
C SER A 9 78.10 -30.23 -46.90
N SER A 10 77.34 -29.82 -47.92
CA SER A 10 77.14 -30.52 -49.20
C SER A 10 76.06 -31.63 -49.23
N ARG A 11 75.27 -31.59 -50.32
CA ARG A 11 74.54 -32.68 -51.02
C ARG A 11 73.21 -33.14 -50.40
N ARG A 12 72.14 -33.49 -51.15
CA ARG A 12 71.75 -33.47 -52.57
C ARG A 12 70.24 -33.83 -52.56
N ARG A 13 69.34 -32.99 -53.09
CA ARG A 13 68.55 -33.16 -54.34
C ARG A 13 67.67 -34.43 -54.50
N GLN A 14 66.37 -34.15 -54.68
CA GLN A 14 65.36 -34.77 -55.59
C GLN A 14 64.59 -36.04 -55.14
N PHE A 15 63.29 -35.88 -54.88
CA PHE A 15 62.16 -36.78 -55.24
C PHE A 15 60.88 -35.91 -55.15
N LEU A 16 60.35 -35.42 -56.28
CA LEU A 16 59.27 -36.00 -57.11
C LEU A 16 57.87 -35.58 -56.65
N TRP A 17 57.03 -35.37 -57.66
CA TRP A 17 55.70 -34.79 -57.62
C TRP A 17 54.68 -35.67 -56.88
N ALA A 18 53.52 -35.08 -56.58
CA ALA A 18 52.32 -35.66 -55.96
C ALA A 18 52.31 -35.65 -54.42
N ILE A 19 51.72 -34.59 -53.85
CA ILE A 19 50.56 -34.58 -52.93
C ILE A 19 50.25 -33.08 -52.70
N GLN A 20 49.66 -32.44 -53.70
CA GLN A 20 48.94 -31.16 -53.56
C GLN A 20 47.45 -31.46 -53.76
N LEU A 21 46.90 -32.29 -52.87
CA LEU A 21 45.46 -32.56 -52.71
C LEU A 21 45.38 -33.62 -51.61
N VAL A 22 45.05 -33.21 -50.38
CA VAL A 22 44.41 -34.04 -49.32
C VAL A 22 44.20 -33.24 -48.01
N ALA A 23 44.87 -32.12 -47.76
CA ALA A 23 44.62 -31.31 -46.55
C ALA A 23 43.69 -30.09 -46.77
N LEU A 24 42.71 -30.20 -47.68
CA LEU A 24 41.68 -29.16 -47.89
C LEU A 24 40.33 -29.77 -48.27
N ILE A 25 39.97 -30.94 -47.72
CA ILE A 25 38.59 -31.48 -47.74
C ILE A 25 38.39 -32.26 -46.44
N PHE A 26 38.33 -31.57 -45.31
CA PHE A 26 37.73 -32.06 -44.06
C PHE A 26 37.12 -30.88 -43.27
N LEU A 27 36.48 -29.96 -44.00
CA LEU A 27 35.67 -28.87 -43.46
C LEU A 27 34.31 -28.84 -44.19
N ILE A 28 33.71 -30.01 -44.37
CA ILE A 28 32.35 -30.16 -44.91
C ILE A 28 31.61 -31.07 -43.94
N GLY A 29 30.66 -30.51 -43.20
CA GLY A 29 29.58 -31.27 -42.58
C GLY A 29 29.67 -31.54 -41.08
N LEU A 30 30.16 -30.61 -40.26
CA LEU A 30 29.58 -30.53 -38.91
C LEU A 30 28.18 -29.92 -39.09
N PRO A 31 27.09 -30.67 -38.87
CA PRO A 31 25.77 -30.04 -38.85
C PRO A 31 25.82 -28.97 -37.75
N VAL A 32 25.65 -27.71 -38.13
CA VAL A 32 25.29 -26.67 -37.16
C VAL A 32 23.87 -27.02 -36.75
N THR A 33 23.73 -27.88 -35.74
CA THR A 33 22.45 -28.09 -35.09
C THR A 33 22.13 -26.78 -34.40
N LEU A 34 21.09 -26.09 -34.85
CA LEU A 34 20.49 -25.02 -34.06
C LEU A 34 20.10 -25.65 -32.72
N SER A 35 20.76 -25.22 -31.64
CA SER A 35 20.37 -25.62 -30.29
C SER A 35 19.20 -24.72 -29.90
N PHE A 36 18.01 -25.29 -29.88
CA PHE A 36 16.84 -24.60 -29.36
C PHE A 36 16.87 -24.62 -27.84
N ALA A 37 16.39 -23.56 -27.20
CA ALA A 37 16.39 -23.39 -25.75
C ALA A 37 15.12 -23.90 -25.06
N ASN A 38 14.14 -24.38 -25.85
CA ASN A 38 12.90 -25.00 -25.37
C ASN A 38 13.16 -26.07 -24.27
N PRO A 39 12.16 -26.33 -23.40
CA PRO A 39 12.28 -27.28 -22.30
C PRO A 39 12.79 -28.67 -22.74
N SER A 40 13.68 -29.26 -21.95
CA SER A 40 14.41 -30.47 -22.36
C SER A 40 14.35 -31.61 -21.32
N LEU A 41 14.44 -32.84 -21.85
CA LEU A 41 14.47 -34.10 -21.09
C LEU A 41 13.27 -34.25 -20.12
N PRO A 42 12.01 -34.20 -20.62
CA PRO A 42 10.84 -34.38 -19.77
C PRO A 42 10.74 -35.80 -19.21
N THR A 43 10.29 -35.90 -17.96
CA THR A 43 9.88 -37.14 -17.30
C THR A 43 8.51 -36.95 -16.68
N VAL A 44 7.51 -37.69 -17.14
CA VAL A 44 6.14 -37.63 -16.60
C VAL A 44 6.07 -38.43 -15.29
N MET A 45 5.77 -37.74 -14.19
CA MET A 45 5.69 -38.31 -12.84
C MET A 45 4.26 -38.67 -12.43
N HIS A 46 3.26 -37.96 -12.98
CA HIS A 46 1.84 -38.21 -12.74
C HIS A 46 1.03 -37.76 -13.96
N GLY A 47 -0.12 -38.41 -14.21
CA GLY A 47 -0.96 -38.13 -15.37
C GLY A 47 -0.37 -38.62 -16.69
N GLN A 48 -0.80 -38.01 -17.80
CA GLN A 48 -0.32 -38.30 -19.15
C GLN A 48 0.15 -36.99 -19.80
N ALA A 49 1.26 -37.05 -20.55
CA ALA A 49 1.71 -35.95 -21.40
C ALA A 49 2.35 -36.48 -22.68
N HIS A 50 2.04 -35.84 -23.81
CA HIS A 50 2.65 -36.08 -25.10
C HIS A 50 3.42 -34.83 -25.55
N PHE A 51 4.62 -35.03 -26.07
CA PHE A 51 5.55 -33.96 -26.43
C PHE A 51 5.80 -34.01 -27.94
N ALA A 52 5.47 -32.91 -28.64
CA ALA A 52 5.75 -32.71 -30.05
C ALA A 52 6.70 -31.51 -30.20
N ASP A 53 7.96 -31.80 -30.56
CA ASP A 53 9.03 -30.81 -30.71
C ASP A 53 9.36 -30.62 -32.20
N ASP A 54 9.16 -29.39 -32.70
CA ASP A 54 9.49 -28.95 -34.06
C ASP A 54 10.59 -27.86 -34.04
N GLY A 55 11.48 -27.92 -33.05
CA GLY A 55 12.57 -26.98 -32.84
C GLY A 55 12.08 -25.68 -32.19
N GLN A 56 11.53 -24.76 -32.97
CA GLN A 56 11.03 -23.47 -32.43
C GLN A 56 9.74 -23.63 -31.63
N LEU A 57 8.94 -24.67 -31.90
CA LEU A 57 7.69 -24.93 -31.21
C LEU A 57 7.77 -26.27 -30.47
N LEU A 58 7.63 -26.22 -29.15
CA LEU A 58 7.32 -27.38 -28.32
C LEU A 58 5.83 -27.36 -27.98
N THR A 59 5.07 -28.37 -28.41
CA THR A 59 3.68 -28.58 -27.99
C THR A 59 3.60 -29.73 -26.99
N VAL A 60 3.01 -29.47 -25.83
CA VAL A 60 2.77 -30.43 -24.76
C VAL A 60 1.26 -30.64 -24.61
N THR A 61 0.76 -31.82 -24.95
CA THR A 61 -0.64 -32.19 -24.69
C THR A 61 -0.70 -33.02 -23.43
N ASN A 62 -1.33 -32.53 -22.37
CA ASN A 62 -1.36 -33.21 -21.07
C ASN A 62 -2.76 -33.48 -20.55
N SER A 63 -2.90 -34.46 -19.65
CA SER A 63 -4.10 -34.64 -18.83
C SER A 63 -4.16 -33.58 -17.73
N ASP A 64 -5.33 -33.36 -17.16
CA ASP A 64 -5.45 -32.59 -15.91
C ASP A 64 -4.62 -33.25 -14.78
N GLY A 65 -4.03 -32.41 -13.93
CA GLY A 65 -3.18 -32.83 -12.81
C GLY A 65 -1.87 -33.50 -13.23
N ALA A 66 -1.40 -33.32 -14.46
CA ALA A 66 -0.12 -33.89 -14.89
C ALA A 66 1.06 -33.25 -14.15
N ILE A 67 2.04 -34.07 -13.77
CA ILE A 67 3.31 -33.62 -13.17
C ILE A 67 4.44 -34.03 -14.10
N ILE A 68 5.24 -33.06 -14.53
CA ILE A 68 6.35 -33.24 -15.46
C ILE A 68 7.62 -32.68 -14.82
N ASN A 69 8.60 -33.55 -14.61
CA ASN A 69 9.94 -33.13 -14.21
C ASN A 69 10.78 -32.84 -15.47
N TRP A 70 11.58 -31.80 -15.44
CA TRP A 70 12.43 -31.35 -16.55
C TRP A 70 13.89 -31.25 -16.10
N GLN A 71 14.84 -31.53 -17.01
CA GLN A 71 16.24 -31.21 -16.74
C GLN A 71 16.48 -29.71 -16.86
N SER A 72 15.88 -29.07 -17.85
CA SER A 72 15.86 -27.61 -18.00
C SER A 72 14.52 -27.18 -18.57
N PHE A 73 14.08 -25.99 -18.18
CA PHE A 73 12.88 -25.35 -18.73
C PHE A 73 13.24 -23.90 -19.04
N SER A 74 13.55 -23.62 -20.30
CA SER A 74 13.78 -22.28 -20.83
C SER A 74 13.03 -22.15 -22.15
N ILE A 75 12.83 -20.93 -22.64
CA ILE A 75 12.20 -20.65 -23.93
C ILE A 75 12.99 -19.52 -24.58
N GLY A 76 13.73 -19.81 -25.64
CA GLY A 76 14.55 -18.82 -26.33
C GLY A 76 13.71 -17.75 -27.03
N SER A 77 14.32 -16.62 -27.38
CA SER A 77 13.64 -15.60 -28.17
C SER A 77 13.21 -16.17 -29.53
N GLY A 78 11.94 -15.97 -29.91
CA GLY A 78 11.34 -16.54 -31.11
C GLY A 78 10.87 -17.99 -30.96
N GLU A 79 11.16 -18.65 -29.83
CA GLU A 79 10.66 -19.99 -29.53
C GLU A 79 9.31 -19.91 -28.79
N THR A 80 8.53 -20.99 -28.87
CA THR A 80 7.24 -21.15 -28.21
C THR A 80 7.15 -22.50 -27.53
N THR A 81 6.76 -22.51 -26.26
CA THR A 81 6.24 -23.71 -25.60
C THR A 81 4.73 -23.54 -25.39
N ARG A 82 3.94 -24.50 -25.87
CA ARG A 82 2.48 -24.49 -25.79
C ARG A 82 1.95 -25.71 -25.07
N PHE A 83 1.19 -25.51 -24.01
CA PHE A 83 0.41 -26.54 -23.34
C PHE A 83 -1.02 -26.60 -23.89
N ILE A 84 -1.47 -27.81 -24.21
CA ILE A 84 -2.86 -28.10 -24.61
C ILE A 84 -3.45 -29.02 -23.54
N GLN A 85 -4.33 -28.45 -22.73
CA GLN A 85 -4.95 -29.10 -21.58
C GLN A 85 -6.45 -29.39 -21.84
N PRO A 86 -7.11 -30.27 -21.06
CA PRO A 86 -8.53 -30.61 -21.28
C PRO A 86 -9.49 -29.41 -21.14
N GLY A 87 -9.17 -28.42 -20.31
CA GLY A 87 -9.97 -27.21 -20.12
C GLY A 87 -9.22 -26.12 -19.34
N GLU A 88 -9.87 -24.97 -19.11
CA GLU A 88 -9.27 -23.79 -18.48
C GLU A 88 -8.92 -23.97 -17.01
N THR A 89 -9.65 -24.83 -16.30
CA THR A 89 -9.37 -25.21 -14.91
C THR A 89 -8.36 -26.34 -14.79
N SER A 90 -7.94 -26.95 -15.91
CA SER A 90 -6.94 -28.03 -15.89
C SER A 90 -5.55 -27.48 -15.56
N ARG A 91 -4.76 -28.29 -14.84
CA ARG A 91 -3.47 -27.86 -14.29
C ARG A 91 -2.34 -28.80 -14.68
N VAL A 92 -1.18 -28.22 -14.99
CA VAL A 92 0.07 -28.96 -15.19
C VAL A 92 1.17 -28.40 -14.30
N LEU A 93 1.86 -29.28 -13.58
CA LEU A 93 3.02 -28.95 -12.77
C LEU A 93 4.31 -29.28 -13.52
N ASN A 94 5.12 -28.25 -13.77
CA ASN A 94 6.45 -28.36 -14.35
C ASN A 94 7.49 -28.11 -13.25
N ARG A 95 8.28 -29.13 -12.92
CA ARG A 95 9.33 -29.04 -11.89
C ARG A 95 10.71 -29.21 -12.51
N ILE A 96 11.61 -28.29 -12.25
CA ILE A 96 12.97 -28.33 -12.79
C ILE A 96 13.88 -29.04 -11.78
N ALA A 97 14.47 -30.15 -12.22
CA ALA A 97 15.43 -30.94 -11.42
C ALA A 97 16.90 -30.55 -11.71
N GLY A 98 17.14 -29.76 -12.76
CA GLY A 98 18.45 -29.23 -13.08
C GLY A 98 18.94 -28.16 -12.11
N GLN A 99 20.11 -27.60 -12.41
CA GLN A 99 20.76 -26.55 -11.61
C GLN A 99 20.67 -25.18 -12.28
N ASP A 100 20.15 -25.12 -13.50
CA ASP A 100 20.06 -23.87 -14.27
C ASP A 100 18.73 -23.15 -13.98
N PRO A 101 18.73 -21.81 -13.86
CA PRO A 101 17.52 -21.01 -13.81
C PRO A 101 16.67 -21.16 -15.08
N SER A 102 15.38 -20.89 -14.96
CA SER A 102 14.47 -20.84 -16.09
C SER A 102 14.52 -19.48 -16.77
N HIS A 103 15.03 -19.43 -18.01
CA HIS A 103 15.04 -18.21 -18.82
C HIS A 103 13.92 -18.25 -19.86
N ILE A 104 12.90 -17.43 -19.67
CA ILE A 104 11.76 -17.30 -20.58
C ILE A 104 11.94 -16.00 -21.36
N PHE A 105 12.41 -16.08 -22.59
CA PHE A 105 12.58 -14.95 -23.51
C PHE A 105 11.66 -15.03 -24.74
N GLY A 106 11.04 -16.19 -24.97
CA GLY A 106 10.05 -16.42 -26.01
C GLY A 106 8.62 -16.46 -25.47
N THR A 107 7.81 -17.35 -26.03
CA THR A 107 6.37 -17.43 -25.76
C THR A 107 6.02 -18.68 -24.96
N LEU A 108 5.28 -18.53 -23.86
CA LEU A 108 4.61 -19.60 -23.13
C LEU A 108 3.10 -19.48 -23.30
N GLN A 109 2.45 -20.52 -23.84
CA GLN A 109 1.01 -20.53 -24.10
C GLN A 109 0.33 -21.70 -23.41
N SER A 110 -0.89 -21.50 -22.90
CA SER A 110 -1.72 -22.58 -22.38
C SER A 110 -3.19 -22.21 -22.40
N ASN A 111 -4.08 -23.13 -22.78
CA ASN A 111 -5.52 -22.95 -22.55
C ASN A 111 -5.95 -23.27 -21.11
N GLY A 112 -5.07 -23.84 -20.29
CA GLY A 112 -5.27 -24.13 -18.86
C GLY A 112 -4.19 -23.49 -17.99
N GLN A 113 -4.06 -23.95 -16.76
CA GLN A 113 -3.15 -23.41 -15.74
C GLN A 113 -1.77 -24.07 -15.79
N VAL A 114 -0.70 -23.28 -15.68
CA VAL A 114 0.69 -23.74 -15.71
C VAL A 114 1.37 -23.39 -14.39
N LEU A 115 1.89 -24.40 -13.69
CA LEU A 115 2.76 -24.22 -12.54
C LEU A 115 4.19 -24.50 -12.97
N LEU A 116 5.12 -23.57 -12.72
CA LEU A 116 6.54 -23.62 -13.09
C LEU A 116 7.38 -23.45 -11.82
N LEU A 117 7.98 -24.54 -11.35
CA LEU A 117 8.79 -24.55 -10.12
C LEU A 117 10.27 -24.78 -10.46
N ASN A 118 11.09 -23.77 -10.21
CA ASN A 118 12.54 -23.85 -10.36
C ASN A 118 13.26 -23.22 -9.16
N PRO A 119 13.80 -24.03 -8.23
CA PRO A 119 14.55 -23.53 -7.07
C PRO A 119 15.79 -22.68 -7.41
N ASN A 120 16.28 -22.74 -8.66
CA ASN A 120 17.43 -21.96 -9.11
C ASN A 120 17.05 -20.55 -9.63
N GLY A 121 15.75 -20.25 -9.75
CA GLY A 121 15.26 -18.96 -10.24
C GLY A 121 14.41 -19.07 -11.51
N VAL A 122 13.56 -18.06 -11.73
CA VAL A 122 12.74 -17.92 -12.93
C VAL A 122 12.82 -16.47 -13.41
N LEU A 123 13.25 -16.27 -14.66
CA LEU A 123 13.36 -14.97 -15.30
C LEU A 123 12.48 -14.94 -16.56
N PHE A 124 11.46 -14.08 -16.57
CA PHE A 124 10.77 -13.67 -17.78
C PHE A 124 11.46 -12.40 -18.31
N GLY A 125 12.28 -12.53 -19.35
CA GLY A 125 13.05 -11.40 -19.87
C GLY A 125 12.24 -10.46 -20.76
N ALA A 126 12.85 -9.33 -21.12
CA ALA A 126 12.25 -8.37 -22.03
C ALA A 126 11.83 -9.03 -23.36
N GLY A 127 10.56 -8.85 -23.75
CA GLY A 127 9.97 -9.45 -24.95
C GLY A 127 9.36 -10.85 -24.74
N ALA A 128 9.50 -11.44 -23.55
CA ALA A 128 8.79 -12.65 -23.20
C ALA A 128 7.28 -12.41 -23.19
N LYS A 129 6.51 -13.41 -23.65
CA LYS A 129 5.05 -13.38 -23.65
C LYS A 129 4.49 -14.64 -23.01
N VAL A 130 3.70 -14.48 -21.96
CA VAL A 130 3.01 -15.60 -21.30
C VAL A 130 1.51 -15.36 -21.43
N ASP A 131 0.80 -16.33 -22.01
CA ASP A 131 -0.66 -16.28 -22.19
C ASP A 131 -1.25 -17.63 -21.74
N VAL A 132 -1.88 -17.62 -20.56
CA VAL A 132 -2.36 -18.84 -19.88
C VAL A 132 -3.70 -18.62 -19.18
N ALA A 133 -4.42 -19.68 -18.81
CA ALA A 133 -5.61 -19.50 -17.94
C ALA A 133 -5.22 -19.17 -16.49
N GLY A 134 -4.05 -19.61 -16.06
CA GLY A 134 -3.44 -19.23 -14.79
C GLY A 134 -1.97 -19.60 -14.73
N LEU A 135 -1.17 -18.81 -14.02
CA LEU A 135 0.26 -19.02 -13.84
C LEU A 135 0.61 -19.08 -12.35
N LEU A 136 1.41 -20.06 -11.97
CA LEU A 136 2.23 -19.98 -10.75
C LEU A 136 3.68 -20.19 -11.17
N ALA A 137 4.53 -19.20 -10.98
CA ALA A 137 5.98 -19.32 -11.16
C ALA A 137 6.66 -19.15 -9.80
N SER A 138 7.46 -20.13 -9.38
CA SER A 138 8.02 -20.11 -8.04
C SER A 138 9.39 -20.76 -7.91
N THR A 139 10.20 -20.23 -7.00
CA THR A 139 11.44 -20.89 -6.53
C THR A 139 11.21 -21.76 -5.31
N LEU A 140 10.03 -21.68 -4.69
CA LEU A 140 9.60 -22.56 -3.62
C LEU A 140 9.15 -23.91 -4.19
N SER A 141 9.24 -24.95 -3.38
CA SER A 141 8.79 -26.28 -3.75
C SER A 141 7.33 -26.53 -3.39
N LEU A 142 6.67 -27.37 -4.16
CA LEU A 142 5.33 -27.90 -3.89
C LEU A 142 5.39 -29.42 -3.99
N SER A 143 4.87 -30.12 -2.98
CA SER A 143 4.81 -31.57 -2.99
C SER A 143 3.86 -32.10 -4.06
N ASN A 144 4.08 -33.33 -4.53
CA ASN A 144 3.15 -33.96 -5.47
C ASN A 144 1.78 -34.16 -4.82
N GLU A 145 1.77 -34.53 -3.55
CA GLU A 145 0.59 -34.80 -2.73
C GLU A 145 -0.27 -33.55 -2.56
N ASP A 146 0.35 -32.39 -2.33
CA ASP A 146 -0.36 -31.11 -2.24
C ASP A 146 -0.91 -30.68 -3.60
N PHE A 147 -0.10 -30.75 -4.66
CA PHE A 147 -0.57 -30.42 -6.02
C PHE A 147 -1.77 -31.28 -6.44
N ILE A 148 -1.68 -32.60 -6.27
CA ILE A 148 -2.76 -33.54 -6.62
C ILE A 148 -4.02 -33.26 -5.80
N ALA A 149 -3.86 -32.91 -4.52
CA ALA A 149 -4.98 -32.54 -3.66
C ALA A 149 -5.48 -31.10 -3.87
N GLY A 150 -4.84 -30.33 -4.75
CA GLY A 150 -5.17 -28.94 -5.03
C GLY A 150 -4.82 -27.96 -3.92
N ARG A 151 -3.90 -28.32 -3.03
CA ARG A 151 -3.36 -27.44 -1.99
C ARG A 151 -2.12 -26.71 -2.51
N TYR A 152 -2.03 -25.43 -2.19
CA TYR A 152 -0.90 -24.57 -2.55
C TYR A 152 -0.09 -24.27 -1.29
N ASN A 153 0.63 -25.29 -0.81
CA ASN A 153 1.53 -25.20 0.33
C ASN A 153 2.97 -25.22 -0.18
N LEU A 154 3.53 -24.05 -0.41
CA LEU A 154 4.87 -23.87 -0.97
C LEU A 154 5.89 -23.60 0.13
N ASN A 155 7.04 -24.26 0.04
CA ASN A 155 8.09 -24.16 1.06
C ASN A 155 9.47 -24.03 0.42
N SER A 156 10.35 -23.29 1.06
CA SER A 156 11.73 -23.12 0.62
C SER A 156 12.53 -24.41 0.74
N GLU A 157 13.24 -24.78 -0.33
CA GLU A 157 14.22 -25.88 -0.35
C GLU A 157 15.66 -25.39 -0.59
N ALA A 158 15.83 -24.11 -0.91
CA ALA A 158 17.11 -23.49 -1.25
C ALA A 158 17.11 -22.01 -0.86
N THR A 159 18.29 -21.44 -0.63
CA THR A 159 18.43 -20.03 -0.23
C THR A 159 18.77 -19.15 -1.45
N GLY A 160 18.06 -18.04 -1.60
CA GLY A 160 18.53 -16.88 -2.38
C GLY A 160 18.22 -16.83 -3.88
N SER A 161 17.21 -17.56 -4.37
CA SER A 161 16.74 -17.45 -5.76
C SER A 161 15.58 -16.48 -5.91
N ALA A 162 15.42 -15.90 -7.10
CA ALA A 162 14.40 -14.90 -7.39
C ALA A 162 13.44 -15.33 -8.50
N VAL A 163 12.23 -14.77 -8.46
CA VAL A 163 11.31 -14.74 -9.60
C VAL A 163 11.25 -13.31 -10.13
N GLU A 164 11.65 -13.13 -11.39
CA GLU A 164 11.76 -11.82 -12.02
C GLU A 164 10.93 -11.76 -13.30
N ASN A 165 10.07 -10.76 -13.43
CA ASN A 165 9.32 -10.46 -14.64
C ASN A 165 9.73 -9.11 -15.24
N TYR A 166 10.25 -9.13 -16.47
CA TYR A 166 10.46 -7.97 -17.35
C TYR A 166 9.73 -8.13 -18.69
N GLY A 167 8.90 -9.16 -18.82
CA GLY A 167 8.08 -9.45 -19.99
C GLY A 167 6.63 -9.05 -19.80
N GLU A 168 5.76 -9.67 -20.60
CA GLU A 168 4.30 -9.54 -20.53
C GLU A 168 3.71 -10.89 -20.08
N ILE A 169 3.06 -10.91 -18.93
CA ILE A 169 2.34 -12.07 -18.39
C ILE A 169 0.85 -11.77 -18.37
N GLN A 170 0.07 -12.54 -19.10
CA GLN A 170 -1.37 -12.42 -19.19
C GLN A 170 -2.04 -13.70 -18.72
N ALA A 171 -2.99 -13.55 -17.80
CA ALA A 171 -3.99 -14.57 -17.53
C ALA A 171 -5.29 -14.25 -18.28
N GLN A 172 -6.06 -15.28 -18.62
CA GLN A 172 -7.43 -15.13 -19.10
C GLN A 172 -8.32 -14.50 -18.02
N SER A 173 -9.50 -13.98 -18.39
CA SER A 173 -10.43 -13.36 -17.43
C SER A 173 -10.85 -14.36 -16.34
N GLY A 174 -10.82 -13.92 -15.09
CA GLY A 174 -11.02 -14.78 -13.90
C GLY A 174 -9.82 -15.68 -13.55
N GLY A 175 -8.73 -15.59 -14.31
CA GLY A 175 -7.49 -16.33 -14.06
C GLY A 175 -6.60 -15.69 -13.00
N TYR A 176 -5.45 -16.32 -12.73
CA TYR A 176 -4.50 -15.83 -11.73
C TYR A 176 -3.06 -15.81 -12.22
N VAL A 177 -2.23 -14.94 -11.63
CA VAL A 177 -0.77 -14.97 -11.72
C VAL A 177 -0.17 -14.90 -10.33
N ILE A 178 0.61 -15.91 -9.95
CA ILE A 178 1.33 -15.99 -8.68
C ILE A 178 2.83 -16.07 -8.96
N LEU A 179 3.60 -15.10 -8.46
CA LEU A 179 5.06 -15.14 -8.43
C LEU A 179 5.53 -15.31 -6.99
N ALA A 180 6.29 -16.36 -6.68
CA ALA A 180 6.66 -16.68 -5.30
C ALA A 180 8.12 -17.13 -5.12
N GLY A 181 8.77 -16.71 -4.03
CA GLY A 181 10.16 -17.04 -3.71
C GLY A 181 10.72 -16.08 -2.67
N PRO A 182 11.96 -16.24 -2.18
CA PRO A 182 12.55 -15.26 -1.23
C PRO A 182 12.64 -13.83 -1.79
N ALA A 183 12.81 -13.69 -3.11
CA ALA A 183 12.79 -12.40 -3.79
C ALA A 183 11.88 -12.45 -5.03
N VAL A 184 11.02 -11.44 -5.19
CA VAL A 184 10.11 -11.31 -6.33
C VAL A 184 10.23 -9.91 -6.90
N THR A 185 10.45 -9.79 -8.21
CA THR A 185 10.51 -8.49 -8.90
C THR A 185 9.59 -8.49 -10.11
N ASN A 186 8.74 -7.47 -10.21
CA ASN A 186 8.02 -7.13 -11.43
C ASN A 186 8.54 -5.79 -11.98
N GLY A 187 9.26 -5.84 -13.10
CA GLY A 187 9.60 -4.68 -13.94
C GLY A 187 8.90 -4.70 -15.31
N GLY A 188 8.08 -5.72 -15.58
CA GLY A 188 7.27 -5.87 -16.79
C GLY A 188 5.79 -5.58 -16.54
N MET A 189 4.92 -6.23 -17.30
CA MET A 189 3.47 -6.16 -17.13
C MET A 189 2.91 -7.51 -16.69
N ILE A 190 1.99 -7.48 -15.73
CA ILE A 190 1.11 -8.61 -15.38
C ILE A 190 -0.34 -8.14 -15.54
N PHE A 191 -1.12 -8.86 -16.35
CA PHE A 191 -2.51 -8.52 -16.67
C PHE A 191 -3.47 -9.68 -16.34
N THR A 192 -4.39 -9.46 -15.40
CA THR A 192 -5.33 -10.49 -14.87
C THR A 192 -6.76 -9.92 -14.71
N PRO A 193 -7.50 -9.68 -15.79
CA PRO A 193 -8.85 -9.08 -15.74
C PRO A 193 -9.83 -9.97 -14.97
N ASP A 194 -10.66 -9.38 -14.11
CA ASP A 194 -11.61 -10.07 -13.22
C ASP A 194 -10.97 -11.19 -12.37
N GLY A 195 -9.65 -11.20 -12.27
CA GLY A 195 -8.84 -12.26 -11.69
C GLY A 195 -7.92 -11.76 -10.60
N SER A 196 -6.86 -12.52 -10.31
CA SER A 196 -5.93 -12.19 -9.22
C SER A 196 -4.46 -12.13 -9.66
N THR A 197 -3.71 -11.21 -9.08
CA THR A 197 -2.25 -11.21 -9.13
C THR A 197 -1.68 -11.27 -7.71
N LEU A 198 -0.69 -12.14 -7.47
CA LEU A 198 0.00 -12.26 -6.19
C LEU A 198 1.52 -12.25 -6.37
N LEU A 199 2.20 -11.30 -5.73
CA LEU A 199 3.65 -11.33 -5.52
C LEU A 199 3.92 -11.73 -4.07
N ALA A 200 4.51 -12.90 -3.85
CA ALA A 200 4.75 -13.43 -2.50
C ALA A 200 6.25 -13.68 -2.27
N ALA A 201 6.90 -12.73 -1.60
CA ALA A 201 8.28 -12.83 -1.18
C ALA A 201 8.42 -13.46 0.21
N GLY A 202 8.90 -14.70 0.29
CA GLY A 202 9.00 -15.42 1.56
C GLY A 202 9.65 -16.80 1.46
N GLU A 203 9.85 -17.43 2.61
CA GLU A 203 10.34 -18.80 2.76
C GLU A 203 9.22 -19.84 2.69
N SER A 204 7.97 -19.44 2.96
CA SER A 204 6.80 -20.25 2.69
C SER A 204 5.60 -19.42 2.25
N LEU A 205 4.73 -20.05 1.48
CA LEU A 205 3.46 -19.51 1.01
C LEU A 205 2.39 -20.57 1.17
N LEU A 206 1.39 -20.29 1.99
CA LEU A 206 0.16 -21.06 2.04
C LEU A 206 -0.96 -20.24 1.39
N LEU A 207 -1.59 -20.83 0.39
CA LEU A 207 -2.79 -20.28 -0.24
C LEU A 207 -3.96 -21.22 -0.05
N SER A 208 -5.07 -20.67 0.46
CA SER A 208 -6.35 -21.37 0.52
C SER A 208 -6.90 -21.59 -0.88
N GLU A 209 -6.93 -20.51 -1.67
CA GLU A 209 -7.40 -20.50 -3.05
C GLU A 209 -6.50 -19.55 -3.87
N PRO A 210 -6.08 -19.93 -5.09
CA PRO A 210 -5.16 -19.12 -5.89
C PRO A 210 -5.77 -17.81 -6.43
N ASP A 211 -7.10 -17.71 -6.49
CA ASP A 211 -7.88 -16.53 -6.88
C ASP A 211 -8.20 -15.57 -5.71
N SER A 212 -7.81 -15.92 -4.48
CA SER A 212 -8.09 -15.14 -3.26
C SER A 212 -6.80 -14.72 -2.55
N PRO A 213 -6.03 -13.75 -3.11
CA PRO A 213 -4.74 -13.33 -2.57
C PRO A 213 -4.82 -12.78 -1.13
N GLU A 214 -5.96 -12.22 -0.72
CA GLU A 214 -6.19 -11.71 0.64
C GLU A 214 -6.06 -12.79 1.73
N LEU A 215 -6.21 -14.06 1.35
CA LEU A 215 -6.10 -15.25 2.22
C LEU A 215 -4.69 -15.89 2.16
N ALA A 216 -3.70 -15.20 1.59
CA ALA A 216 -2.33 -15.67 1.56
C ALA A 216 -1.68 -15.56 2.95
N VAL A 217 -1.01 -16.63 3.36
CA VAL A 217 -0.12 -16.63 4.52
C VAL A 217 1.30 -16.80 4.02
N VAL A 218 2.12 -15.76 4.21
CA VAL A 218 3.53 -15.75 3.83
C VAL A 218 4.38 -15.67 5.08
N VAL A 219 5.31 -16.61 5.23
CA VAL A 219 6.35 -16.54 6.26
C VAL A 219 7.63 -16.07 5.61
N SER A 220 8.15 -14.93 6.05
CA SER A 220 9.32 -14.28 5.46
C SER A 220 10.50 -14.20 6.44
N ALA A 221 11.70 -14.30 5.90
CA ALA A 221 12.92 -13.86 6.54
C ALA A 221 13.08 -12.33 6.37
N PRO A 222 13.83 -11.63 7.26
CA PRO A 222 13.92 -10.17 7.22
C PRO A 222 14.45 -9.57 5.90
N ALA A 223 15.16 -10.36 5.08
CA ALA A 223 15.72 -9.92 3.80
C ALA A 223 14.78 -10.18 2.60
N ASP A 224 13.67 -10.89 2.81
CA ASP A 224 12.77 -11.27 1.71
C ASP A 224 12.02 -10.06 1.19
N GLN A 225 12.02 -9.90 -0.14
CA GLN A 225 11.62 -8.64 -0.76
C GLN A 225 10.76 -8.84 -1.99
N ALA A 226 9.67 -8.07 -2.04
CA ALA A 226 8.87 -7.89 -3.24
C ALA A 226 9.08 -6.48 -3.79
N ILE A 227 9.43 -6.38 -5.08
CA ILE A 227 9.61 -5.11 -5.78
C ILE A 227 8.64 -5.05 -6.96
N ASN A 228 7.85 -3.98 -7.06
CA ASN A 228 7.08 -3.66 -8.25
C ASN A 228 7.53 -2.31 -8.82
N LEU A 229 8.24 -2.36 -9.95
CA LEU A 229 8.63 -1.19 -10.77
C LEU A 229 7.81 -1.10 -12.07
N GLY A 230 7.17 -2.20 -12.46
CA GLY A 230 6.34 -2.31 -13.66
C GLY A 230 4.85 -2.12 -13.37
N GLU A 231 4.02 -2.89 -14.07
CA GLU A 231 2.56 -2.79 -14.03
C GLU A 231 1.94 -4.10 -13.54
N LEU A 232 1.09 -4.01 -12.51
CA LEU A 232 0.15 -5.06 -12.11
C LEU A 232 -1.27 -4.54 -12.39
N ILE A 233 -1.97 -5.14 -13.34
CA ILE A 233 -3.27 -4.64 -13.82
C ILE A 233 -4.30 -5.76 -13.72
N ALA A 234 -5.23 -5.64 -12.78
CA ALA A 234 -6.31 -6.60 -12.53
C ALA A 234 -7.68 -5.89 -12.49
N PRO A 235 -8.21 -5.41 -13.63
CA PRO A 235 -9.46 -4.66 -13.64
C PRO A 235 -10.60 -5.43 -12.99
N SER A 236 -11.35 -4.79 -12.10
CA SER A 236 -12.38 -5.41 -11.25
C SER A 236 -11.91 -6.63 -10.42
N GLY A 237 -10.60 -6.85 -10.34
CA GLY A 237 -9.97 -8.03 -9.73
C GLY A 237 -9.22 -7.69 -8.45
N LYS A 238 -8.23 -8.51 -8.12
CA LYS A 238 -7.48 -8.42 -6.87
C LYS A 238 -5.97 -8.42 -7.11
N VAL A 239 -5.23 -7.61 -6.37
CA VAL A 239 -3.76 -7.65 -6.36
C VAL A 239 -3.25 -7.77 -4.93
N GLY A 240 -2.40 -8.77 -4.67
CA GLY A 240 -1.70 -8.96 -3.41
C GLY A 240 -0.18 -8.85 -3.57
N ILE A 241 0.48 -8.15 -2.65
CA ILE A 241 1.93 -8.14 -2.51
C ILE A 241 2.26 -8.43 -1.04
N TYR A 242 3.02 -9.48 -0.80
CA TYR A 242 3.37 -9.97 0.53
C TYR A 242 4.87 -10.15 0.62
N ALA A 243 5.51 -9.60 1.64
CA ALA A 243 6.96 -9.72 1.84
C ALA A 243 7.38 -9.46 3.29
N ALA A 244 8.68 -9.56 3.60
CA ALA A 244 9.21 -8.79 4.74
C ALA A 244 9.32 -7.30 4.36
N LEU A 245 9.88 -7.03 3.17
CA LEU A 245 10.04 -5.67 2.63
C LEU A 245 9.31 -5.54 1.30
N ILE A 246 8.44 -4.54 1.17
CA ILE A 246 7.77 -4.20 -0.08
C ILE A 246 8.29 -2.86 -0.59
N ASN A 247 8.78 -2.83 -1.83
CA ASN A 247 9.10 -1.60 -2.56
C ASN A 247 8.18 -1.49 -3.78
N GLN A 248 7.25 -0.56 -3.73
CA GLN A 248 6.37 -0.25 -4.84
C GLN A 248 6.81 1.10 -5.42
N GLY A 249 7.24 1.11 -6.68
CA GLY A 249 7.46 2.35 -7.44
C GLY A 249 6.69 2.44 -8.75
N GLY A 250 6.01 1.37 -9.17
CA GLY A 250 5.28 1.25 -10.42
C GLY A 250 3.77 1.43 -10.28
N LEU A 251 3.01 0.76 -11.15
CA LEU A 251 1.55 0.78 -11.16
C LEU A 251 0.98 -0.51 -10.56
N VAL A 252 -0.02 -0.35 -9.68
CA VAL A 252 -0.97 -1.40 -9.32
C VAL A 252 -2.37 -0.87 -9.55
N ARG A 253 -3.12 -1.49 -10.48
CA ARG A 253 -4.45 -1.02 -10.87
C ARG A 253 -5.46 -2.15 -10.84
N ALA A 254 -6.48 -1.99 -10.00
CA ALA A 254 -7.66 -2.84 -9.88
C ALA A 254 -8.97 -2.09 -10.22
N ASP A 255 -8.88 -0.99 -10.99
CA ASP A 255 -10.05 -0.20 -11.39
C ASP A 255 -11.15 -1.05 -12.07
N SER A 256 -12.40 -0.68 -11.85
CA SER A 256 -13.53 -1.25 -12.58
C SER A 256 -13.52 -0.81 -14.05
N VAL A 257 -13.83 -1.73 -14.95
CA VAL A 257 -14.02 -1.45 -16.40
C VAL A 257 -15.50 -1.45 -16.81
N THR A 258 -16.40 -1.61 -15.84
CA THR A 258 -17.86 -1.65 -16.01
C THR A 258 -18.52 -0.74 -14.98
N GLU A 259 -19.86 -0.63 -15.00
CA GLU A 259 -20.63 0.08 -13.96
C GLU A 259 -20.64 -0.68 -12.60
N GLY A 260 -19.48 -1.14 -12.14
CA GLY A 260 -19.29 -1.95 -10.93
C GLY A 260 -18.35 -1.29 -9.92
N PRO A 261 -18.17 -1.92 -8.75
CA PRO A 261 -17.21 -1.44 -7.76
C PRO A 261 -15.78 -1.58 -8.27
N GLY A 262 -14.87 -0.79 -7.70
CA GLY A 262 -13.43 -1.01 -7.82
C GLY A 262 -13.01 -2.36 -7.23
N GLY A 263 -11.86 -2.87 -7.68
CA GLY A 263 -11.27 -4.10 -7.16
C GLY A 263 -10.54 -3.90 -5.82
N GLN A 264 -9.64 -4.82 -5.47
CA GLN A 264 -8.95 -4.81 -4.19
C GLN A 264 -7.43 -4.87 -4.34
N ILE A 265 -6.72 -4.13 -3.50
CA ILE A 265 -5.25 -4.11 -3.45
C ILE A 265 -4.78 -4.31 -2.01
N PHE A 266 -3.92 -5.31 -1.79
CA PHE A 266 -3.36 -5.64 -0.48
C PHE A 266 -1.83 -5.65 -0.53
N LEU A 267 -1.18 -4.78 0.25
CA LEU A 267 0.27 -4.78 0.48
C LEU A 267 0.53 -5.11 1.95
N ARG A 268 1.00 -6.32 2.25
CA ARG A 268 1.25 -6.78 3.64
C ARG A 268 2.72 -7.11 3.87
N ALA A 269 3.35 -6.43 4.83
CA ALA A 269 4.78 -6.59 5.09
C ALA A 269 5.14 -6.79 6.57
N SER A 270 5.96 -7.79 6.89
CA SER A 270 6.39 -8.04 8.27
C SER A 270 7.47 -7.08 8.79
N LYS A 271 8.11 -6.29 7.90
CA LYS A 271 9.12 -5.28 8.27
C LYS A 271 8.84 -3.89 7.75
N GLY A 272 8.50 -3.76 6.47
CA GLY A 272 8.18 -2.44 5.94
C GLY A 272 7.60 -2.42 4.55
N VAL A 273 6.80 -1.39 4.29
CA VAL A 273 6.30 -1.02 2.96
C VAL A 273 6.78 0.38 2.62
N ALA A 274 7.35 0.56 1.44
CA ALA A 274 7.69 1.85 0.88
C ALA A 274 7.04 2.02 -0.50
N LEU A 275 6.14 2.99 -0.61
CA LEU A 275 5.68 3.52 -1.90
C LEU A 275 6.60 4.67 -2.31
N GLY A 276 7.10 4.66 -3.55
CA GLY A 276 7.90 5.76 -4.11
C GLY A 276 7.05 6.89 -4.69
N ASP A 277 7.66 8.04 -5.01
CA ASP A 277 6.95 9.21 -5.57
C ASP A 277 6.18 8.93 -6.86
N THR A 278 6.61 7.92 -7.63
CA THR A 278 5.96 7.48 -8.88
C THR A 278 4.97 6.35 -8.69
N SER A 279 4.82 5.83 -7.47
CA SER A 279 3.87 4.78 -7.13
C SER A 279 2.44 5.23 -7.45
N VAL A 280 1.69 4.36 -8.09
CA VAL A 280 0.24 4.50 -8.24
C VAL A 280 -0.44 3.21 -7.80
N LEU A 281 -1.29 3.31 -6.78
CA LEU A 281 -2.27 2.30 -6.40
C LEU A 281 -3.67 2.82 -6.76
N SER A 282 -4.43 2.09 -7.56
CA SER A 282 -5.74 2.54 -8.05
C SER A 282 -6.76 1.41 -8.02
N ALA A 283 -7.87 1.63 -7.33
CA ALA A 283 -9.02 0.72 -7.23
C ALA A 283 -10.32 1.52 -7.43
N ASN A 284 -10.39 2.33 -8.49
CA ASN A 284 -11.53 3.20 -8.75
C ASN A 284 -12.72 2.44 -9.35
N GLY A 285 -13.94 2.94 -9.18
CA GLY A 285 -15.16 2.32 -9.74
C GLY A 285 -16.40 3.21 -9.63
N VAL A 286 -17.59 2.64 -9.86
CA VAL A 286 -18.86 3.34 -9.57
C VAL A 286 -19.02 3.55 -8.06
N THR A 287 -18.63 2.53 -7.30
CA THR A 287 -18.21 2.66 -5.90
C THR A 287 -16.70 2.41 -5.87
N GLY A 288 -15.96 3.20 -5.09
CA GLY A 288 -14.54 2.96 -4.89
C GLY A 288 -14.27 1.55 -4.33
N GLY A 289 -13.12 0.99 -4.67
CA GLY A 289 -12.65 -0.30 -4.17
C GLY A 289 -11.93 -0.19 -2.83
N GLU A 290 -11.12 -1.20 -2.53
CA GLU A 290 -10.41 -1.32 -1.25
C GLU A 290 -8.89 -1.33 -1.50
N ILE A 291 -8.15 -0.49 -0.76
CA ILE A 291 -6.69 -0.49 -0.75
C ILE A 291 -6.20 -0.58 0.68
N VAL A 292 -5.52 -1.68 1.02
CA VAL A 292 -4.92 -1.89 2.34
C VAL A 292 -3.42 -2.03 2.20
N LEU A 293 -2.70 -1.13 2.85
CA LEU A 293 -1.28 -1.23 3.12
C LEU A 293 -1.11 -1.49 4.62
N GLU A 294 -0.46 -2.60 4.96
CA GLU A 294 -0.26 -3.00 6.35
C GLU A 294 1.19 -3.45 6.57
N SER A 295 1.85 -2.85 7.55
CA SER A 295 3.15 -3.32 8.02
C SER A 295 3.22 -3.54 9.52
N ASP A 296 3.91 -4.61 9.92
CA ASP A 296 4.29 -4.79 11.32
C ASP A 296 5.33 -3.76 11.80
N GLY A 297 6.11 -3.19 10.87
CA GLY A 297 7.14 -2.19 11.12
C GLY A 297 6.80 -0.84 10.48
N GLU A 298 7.55 -0.41 9.47
CA GLU A 298 7.39 0.94 8.88
C GLU A 298 6.51 0.95 7.63
N ALA A 299 5.63 1.93 7.50
CA ALA A 299 4.86 2.20 6.29
C ALA A 299 5.15 3.63 5.81
N THR A 300 5.90 3.76 4.71
CA THR A 300 6.13 5.04 4.03
C THR A 300 5.29 5.12 2.77
N VAL A 301 4.44 6.13 2.67
CA VAL A 301 3.50 6.36 1.59
C VAL A 301 3.90 7.63 0.85
N ALA A 302 4.25 7.48 -0.42
CA ALA A 302 4.42 8.55 -1.41
C ALA A 302 3.62 8.21 -2.67
N GLY A 303 3.54 9.16 -3.60
CA GLY A 303 2.83 8.97 -4.86
C GLY A 303 1.30 9.01 -4.70
N THR A 304 0.57 8.19 -5.45
CA THR A 304 -0.91 8.23 -5.49
C THR A 304 -1.54 6.94 -4.98
N VAL A 305 -2.56 7.08 -4.13
CA VAL A 305 -3.44 5.99 -3.67
C VAL A 305 -4.89 6.42 -3.91
N SER A 306 -5.60 5.74 -4.81
CA SER A 306 -6.90 6.17 -5.32
C SER A 306 -7.93 5.04 -5.23
N ALA A 307 -9.00 5.26 -4.49
CA ALA A 307 -10.18 4.41 -4.40
C ALA A 307 -11.44 5.26 -4.61
N VAL A 308 -11.45 6.04 -5.69
CA VAL A 308 -12.51 7.00 -6.02
C VAL A 308 -13.74 6.27 -6.56
N GLY A 309 -14.91 6.69 -6.10
CA GLY A 309 -16.21 6.31 -6.63
C GLY A 309 -16.87 7.40 -7.47
N GLU A 310 -17.91 7.05 -8.23
CA GLU A 310 -18.83 8.05 -8.79
C GLU A 310 -20.05 8.30 -7.89
N SER A 311 -20.46 7.27 -7.14
CA SER A 311 -21.69 7.22 -6.33
C SER A 311 -21.48 6.78 -4.87
N GLY A 312 -20.26 6.40 -4.51
CA GLY A 312 -19.82 6.07 -3.14
C GLY A 312 -18.31 5.92 -3.10
N GLY A 313 -17.63 6.61 -2.18
CA GLY A 313 -16.18 6.52 -2.04
C GLY A 313 -15.71 5.11 -1.65
N GLY A 314 -14.43 4.82 -1.85
CA GLY A 314 -13.81 3.55 -1.45
C GLY A 314 -13.18 3.58 -0.07
N GLU A 315 -12.41 2.54 0.24
CA GLU A 315 -11.72 2.37 1.51
C GLU A 315 -10.20 2.34 1.29
N ILE A 316 -9.47 3.18 2.04
CA ILE A 316 -8.01 3.22 2.03
C ILE A 316 -7.51 3.10 3.47
N ALA A 317 -6.76 2.04 3.77
CA ALA A 317 -6.10 1.84 5.07
C ALA A 317 -4.57 1.82 4.91
N LEU A 318 -3.89 2.74 5.60
CA LEU A 318 -2.44 2.92 5.60
C LEU A 318 -1.92 2.65 7.02
N LEU A 319 -1.55 1.40 7.28
CA LEU A 319 -1.27 0.87 8.61
C LEU A 319 0.20 0.44 8.76
N GLY A 320 0.75 0.66 9.95
CA GLY A 320 2.16 0.44 10.26
C GLY A 320 2.41 0.53 11.77
N GLY A 321 3.50 -0.07 12.26
CA GLY A 321 4.03 0.28 13.59
C GLY A 321 4.49 1.75 13.67
N HIS A 322 5.01 2.26 12.54
CA HIS A 322 5.23 3.68 12.25
C HIS A 322 4.70 4.00 10.85
N VAL A 323 3.93 5.07 10.71
CA VAL A 323 3.37 5.49 9.41
C VAL A 323 3.88 6.88 9.04
N THR A 324 4.33 7.04 7.80
CA THR A 324 4.70 8.34 7.22
C THR A 324 4.01 8.52 5.88
N VAL A 325 3.13 9.51 5.78
CA VAL A 325 2.54 9.98 4.53
C VAL A 325 3.32 11.21 4.08
N THR A 326 4.11 11.07 3.02
CA THR A 326 5.03 12.11 2.55
C THR A 326 4.30 13.28 1.87
N GLY A 327 4.98 14.43 1.75
CA GLY A 327 4.41 15.64 1.16
C GLY A 327 4.05 15.53 -0.34
N SER A 328 4.53 14.49 -1.03
CA SER A 328 4.16 14.20 -2.42
C SER A 328 2.89 13.35 -2.55
N SER A 329 2.36 12.84 -1.43
CA SER A 329 1.24 11.90 -1.42
C SER A 329 -0.09 12.52 -1.83
N ARG A 330 -0.84 11.79 -2.65
CA ARG A 330 -2.23 12.07 -3.02
C ARG A 330 -3.08 10.84 -2.68
N ILE A 331 -3.87 10.94 -1.62
CA ILE A 331 -4.76 9.87 -1.15
C ILE A 331 -6.19 10.32 -1.43
N ASP A 332 -6.92 9.56 -2.24
CA ASP A 332 -8.26 9.96 -2.70
C ASP A 332 -9.24 8.78 -2.63
N ALA A 333 -10.21 8.89 -1.73
CA ALA A 333 -11.35 7.99 -1.56
C ALA A 333 -12.67 8.73 -1.84
N SER A 334 -12.65 9.86 -2.54
CA SER A 334 -13.85 10.68 -2.79
C SER A 334 -14.85 10.01 -3.73
N GLY A 335 -15.99 10.68 -3.95
CA GLY A 335 -17.02 10.20 -4.87
C GLY A 335 -18.35 9.82 -4.24
N GLY A 336 -18.61 10.32 -3.04
CA GLY A 336 -19.79 9.98 -2.24
C GLY A 336 -19.47 9.67 -0.78
N GLY A 337 -18.31 10.12 -0.28
CA GLY A 337 -17.85 9.87 1.07
C GLY A 337 -17.17 8.51 1.21
N GLY A 338 -15.84 8.47 1.12
CA GLY A 338 -15.05 7.26 1.38
C GLY A 338 -14.35 7.29 2.73
N GLN A 339 -13.65 6.20 3.07
CA GLN A 339 -12.90 6.09 4.32
C GLN A 339 -11.40 6.11 4.06
N ILE A 340 -10.68 6.91 4.85
CA ILE A 340 -9.21 6.92 4.89
C ILE A 340 -8.76 6.70 6.32
N LEU A 341 -8.05 5.60 6.58
CA LEU A 341 -7.43 5.28 7.87
C LEU A 341 -5.91 5.40 7.75
N VAL A 342 -5.27 6.17 8.62
CA VAL A 342 -3.82 6.34 8.68
C VAL A 342 -3.33 6.07 10.09
N GLY A 343 -2.51 5.03 10.24
CA GLY A 343 -1.93 4.62 11.52
C GLY A 343 -2.88 3.91 12.46
N GLY A 344 -4.19 4.09 12.36
CA GLY A 344 -5.16 3.37 13.19
C GLY A 344 -6.60 3.68 12.77
N ASP A 345 -7.53 3.21 13.60
CA ASP A 345 -8.97 3.44 13.46
C ASP A 345 -9.49 4.36 14.56
N PHE A 346 -10.78 4.66 14.56
CA PHE A 346 -11.44 5.62 15.44
C PHE A 346 -11.04 5.41 16.91
N GLN A 347 -10.41 6.45 17.48
CA GLN A 347 -9.88 6.48 18.84
C GLN A 347 -8.97 5.29 19.22
N GLY A 348 -8.39 4.60 18.22
CA GLY A 348 -7.58 3.40 18.40
C GLY A 348 -8.30 2.22 19.05
N LYS A 349 -9.63 2.17 19.01
CA LYS A 349 -10.44 1.16 19.73
C LYS A 349 -10.67 -0.14 18.97
N ASN A 350 -10.36 -0.17 17.67
CA ASN A 350 -10.55 -1.35 16.85
C ASN A 350 -9.44 -2.37 17.09
N GLU A 351 -9.73 -3.42 17.86
CA GLU A 351 -8.78 -4.49 18.17
C GLU A 351 -8.31 -5.31 16.95
N GLN A 352 -8.96 -5.17 15.79
CA GLN A 352 -8.52 -5.81 14.54
C GLN A 352 -7.44 -5.01 13.81
N ILE A 353 -7.27 -3.73 14.16
CA ILE A 353 -6.25 -2.86 13.58
C ILE A 353 -5.15 -2.65 14.61
N LYS A 354 -3.91 -2.95 14.21
CA LYS A 354 -2.74 -2.64 15.01
C LYS A 354 -2.42 -1.16 14.85
N ASN A 355 -2.68 -0.37 15.89
CA ASN A 355 -2.37 1.05 15.90
C ASN A 355 -0.86 1.30 15.78
N ALA A 356 -0.52 2.36 15.06
CA ALA A 356 0.82 2.91 14.98
C ALA A 356 1.20 3.53 16.33
N THR A 357 2.50 3.54 16.63
CA THR A 357 3.05 4.30 17.77
C THR A 357 3.47 5.71 17.36
N LEU A 358 3.67 5.93 16.06
CA LEU A 358 4.00 7.21 15.46
C LEU A 358 3.32 7.32 14.09
N THR A 359 2.59 8.41 13.87
CA THR A 359 1.98 8.74 12.59
C THR A 359 2.40 10.13 12.15
N ILE A 360 3.03 10.24 10.98
CA ILE A 360 3.47 11.52 10.40
C ILE A 360 2.74 11.72 9.08
N VAL A 361 2.12 12.88 8.90
CA VAL A 361 1.57 13.33 7.62
C VAL A 361 2.20 14.66 7.28
N GLU A 362 3.10 14.65 6.31
CA GLU A 362 3.93 15.80 5.97
C GLU A 362 3.15 16.90 5.23
N GLN A 363 3.69 18.11 5.29
CA GLN A 363 3.17 19.24 4.53
C GLN A 363 3.17 18.95 3.03
N GLY A 364 2.02 19.21 2.39
CA GLY A 364 1.80 18.98 0.95
C GLY A 364 1.11 17.66 0.63
N ALA A 365 0.99 16.74 1.59
CA ALA A 365 0.15 15.55 1.48
C ALA A 365 -1.33 15.96 1.43
N THR A 366 -2.13 15.32 0.57
CA THR A 366 -3.58 15.57 0.49
C THR A 366 -4.35 14.28 0.72
N LEU A 367 -5.37 14.33 1.57
CA LEU A 367 -6.31 13.25 1.86
C LEU A 367 -7.72 13.73 1.52
N ASN A 368 -8.36 13.10 0.54
CA ASN A 368 -9.66 13.52 0.01
C ASN A 368 -10.71 12.42 0.16
N SER A 369 -11.79 12.70 0.88
CA SER A 369 -12.96 11.83 1.04
C SER A 369 -14.26 12.56 0.69
N ASP A 370 -14.22 13.58 -0.17
CA ASP A 370 -15.39 14.40 -0.53
C ASP A 370 -16.61 13.59 -1.04
N GLY A 371 -17.81 14.09 -0.71
CA GLY A 371 -19.12 13.55 -1.10
C GLY A 371 -19.50 13.76 -2.58
N GLY A 372 -18.63 14.41 -3.36
CA GLY A 372 -18.86 14.65 -4.78
C GLY A 372 -20.04 15.59 -5.04
N ARG A 373 -21.05 15.12 -5.77
CA ARG A 373 -22.20 15.97 -6.17
C ARG A 373 -23.32 15.97 -5.14
N ASP A 374 -23.74 14.79 -4.72
CA ASP A 374 -24.97 14.59 -3.93
C ASP A 374 -24.73 13.80 -2.63
N GLY A 375 -23.51 13.27 -2.41
CA GLY A 375 -23.16 12.42 -1.27
C GLY A 375 -22.67 13.20 -0.05
N GLU A 376 -22.61 12.52 1.09
CA GLU A 376 -22.03 13.03 2.33
C GLU A 376 -20.50 13.04 2.23
N GLY A 377 -19.85 13.93 2.97
CA GLY A 377 -18.41 13.88 3.17
C GLY A 377 -18.03 12.58 3.90
N GLY A 378 -16.87 12.04 3.56
CA GLY A 378 -16.42 10.76 4.09
C GLY A 378 -15.76 10.86 5.46
N GLU A 379 -15.05 9.79 5.81
CA GLU A 379 -14.34 9.65 7.07
C GLU A 379 -12.83 9.65 6.85
N VAL A 380 -12.11 10.46 7.63
CA VAL A 380 -10.64 10.47 7.64
C VAL A 380 -10.15 10.36 9.07
N ILE A 381 -9.48 9.26 9.40
CA ILE A 381 -8.93 9.01 10.73
C ILE A 381 -7.41 8.92 10.63
N ILE A 382 -6.73 9.78 11.39
CA ILE A 382 -5.29 9.76 11.58
C ILE A 382 -5.04 9.50 13.07
N TRP A 383 -4.50 8.32 13.38
CA TRP A 383 -4.34 7.85 14.75
C TRP A 383 -2.93 7.36 15.04
N SER A 384 -2.51 7.51 16.30
CA SER A 384 -1.42 6.74 16.89
C SER A 384 -1.64 6.54 18.40
N ASP A 385 -1.15 5.41 18.93
CA ASP A 385 -1.11 5.14 20.37
C ASP A 385 -0.03 5.98 21.09
N GLY A 386 0.88 6.61 20.35
CA GLY A 386 1.92 7.49 20.87
C GLY A 386 1.75 8.91 20.34
N ALA A 387 2.53 9.26 19.31
CA ALA A 387 2.60 10.62 18.78
C ALA A 387 2.09 10.74 17.34
N THR A 388 1.30 11.79 17.08
CA THR A 388 0.86 12.15 15.72
C THR A 388 1.41 13.53 15.34
N ASP A 389 2.08 13.63 14.19
CA ASP A 389 2.52 14.89 13.58
C ASP A 389 1.78 15.11 12.25
N PHE A 390 0.88 16.08 12.22
CA PHE A 390 0.02 16.34 11.08
C PHE A 390 0.25 17.75 10.52
N ALA A 391 0.70 17.82 9.27
CA ALA A 391 0.89 19.06 8.51
C ALA A 391 0.23 19.02 7.11
N GLY A 392 -0.53 17.96 6.81
CA GLY A 392 -1.20 17.77 5.52
C GLY A 392 -2.51 18.54 5.36
N GLU A 393 -3.20 18.27 4.25
CA GLU A 393 -4.51 18.82 3.92
C GLU A 393 -5.55 17.70 3.87
N ILE A 394 -6.64 17.83 4.62
CA ILE A 394 -7.78 16.91 4.59
C ILE A 394 -9.01 17.62 4.02
N SER A 395 -9.68 16.98 3.06
CA SER A 395 -10.98 17.40 2.52
C SER A 395 -11.98 16.27 2.72
N ALA A 396 -13.06 16.54 3.45
CA ALA A 396 -14.17 15.64 3.72
C ALA A 396 -15.49 16.41 3.52
N ARG A 397 -15.62 17.13 2.41
CA ARG A 397 -16.75 18.03 2.17
C ARG A 397 -18.01 17.27 1.79
N GLY A 398 -19.16 17.79 2.21
CA GLY A 398 -20.46 17.38 1.68
C GLY A 398 -20.60 17.71 0.20
N GLY A 399 -21.54 17.02 -0.46
CA GLY A 399 -21.76 17.17 -1.89
C GLY A 399 -22.17 18.58 -2.31
N GLY A 400 -21.82 18.93 -3.54
CA GLY A 400 -22.08 20.25 -4.11
C GLY A 400 -23.57 20.62 -4.31
N GLN A 401 -24.52 19.70 -4.08
CA GLN A 401 -25.97 19.93 -4.20
C GLN A 401 -26.78 19.42 -3.00
N SER A 402 -26.22 18.47 -2.25
CA SER A 402 -26.77 17.90 -1.02
C SER A 402 -25.65 17.15 -0.28
N GLY A 403 -25.92 16.72 0.95
CA GLY A 403 -25.01 15.93 1.76
C GLY A 403 -24.33 16.78 2.82
N ASP A 404 -24.16 16.17 3.98
CA ASP A 404 -23.51 16.78 5.13
C ASP A 404 -21.99 16.64 5.01
N GLY A 405 -21.26 17.43 5.79
CA GLY A 405 -19.82 17.35 5.87
C GLY A 405 -19.40 16.07 6.58
N GLY A 406 -18.20 15.62 6.28
CA GLY A 406 -17.66 14.37 6.78
C GLY A 406 -17.11 14.45 8.19
N PHE A 407 -16.57 13.33 8.65
CA PHE A 407 -15.94 13.19 9.95
C PHE A 407 -14.43 13.08 9.79
N VAL A 408 -13.69 13.88 10.56
CA VAL A 408 -12.23 13.87 10.55
C VAL A 408 -11.72 13.72 11.98
N GLU A 409 -10.85 12.74 12.23
CA GLU A 409 -10.09 12.60 13.47
C GLU A 409 -8.60 12.76 13.18
N VAL A 410 -7.92 13.61 13.95
CA VAL A 410 -6.45 13.68 13.97
C VAL A 410 -5.98 13.67 15.41
N SER A 411 -5.53 12.50 15.87
CA SER A 411 -5.22 12.26 17.27
C SER A 411 -3.92 11.47 17.43
N GLY A 412 -3.16 11.80 18.46
CA GLY A 412 -2.15 10.93 19.03
C GLY A 412 -2.47 10.78 20.51
N LYS A 413 -2.58 9.55 20.99
CA LYS A 413 -3.07 9.26 22.34
C LYS A 413 -2.25 9.97 23.42
N GLU A 414 -0.93 10.02 23.24
CA GLU A 414 -0.03 10.72 24.16
C GLU A 414 0.19 12.18 23.71
N THR A 415 0.57 12.39 22.45
CA THR A 415 0.89 13.74 21.93
C THR A 415 0.41 13.95 20.50
N LEU A 416 0.00 15.17 20.20
CA LEU A 416 -0.40 15.61 18.87
C LEU A 416 0.31 16.93 18.52
N THR A 417 0.90 16.99 17.33
CA THR A 417 1.29 18.24 16.67
C THR A 417 0.37 18.45 15.48
N PHE A 418 -0.39 19.54 15.49
CA PHE A 418 -1.36 19.85 14.43
C PHE A 418 -1.02 21.19 13.76
N ASN A 419 -0.53 21.10 12.53
CA ASN A 419 -0.13 22.22 11.67
C ASN A 419 -0.76 22.15 10.26
N GLY A 420 -1.67 21.21 10.02
CA GLY A 420 -2.37 21.04 8.75
C GLY A 420 -3.71 21.77 8.68
N SER A 421 -4.49 21.46 7.65
CA SER A 421 -5.83 22.05 7.45
C SER A 421 -6.90 20.99 7.20
N VAL A 422 -8.11 21.26 7.65
CA VAL A 422 -9.29 20.40 7.47
C VAL A 422 -10.44 21.22 6.88
N ASP A 423 -11.01 20.73 5.79
CA ASP A 423 -12.25 21.24 5.19
C ASP A 423 -13.31 20.13 5.19
N ALA A 424 -14.29 20.25 6.08
CA ALA A 424 -15.47 19.39 6.15
C ALA A 424 -16.74 20.22 5.87
N SER A 425 -16.62 21.24 5.01
CA SER A 425 -17.74 22.12 4.67
C SER A 425 -18.85 21.38 3.91
N ALA A 426 -20.09 21.83 4.12
CA ALA A 426 -21.26 21.31 3.44
C ALA A 426 -22.14 22.47 2.96
N PRO A 427 -22.07 22.86 1.68
CA PRO A 427 -22.80 24.04 1.19
C PRO A 427 -24.33 23.93 1.31
N TYR A 428 -24.86 22.71 1.34
CA TYR A 428 -26.30 22.41 1.38
C TYR A 428 -26.68 21.42 2.49
N GLY A 429 -25.76 21.13 3.41
CA GLY A 429 -25.94 20.19 4.52
C GLY A 429 -25.45 20.78 5.85
N GLU A 430 -25.36 19.92 6.85
CA GLU A 430 -24.73 20.24 8.14
C GLU A 430 -23.21 20.19 8.01
N LEU A 431 -22.53 21.04 8.80
CA LEU A 431 -21.08 21.10 8.80
C LEU A 431 -20.51 19.79 9.34
N GLY A 432 -19.43 19.30 8.75
CA GLY A 432 -18.73 18.12 9.24
C GLY A 432 -17.91 18.41 10.52
N THR A 433 -17.32 17.40 11.12
CA THR A 433 -16.63 17.51 12.41
C THR A 433 -15.13 17.24 12.29
N LEU A 434 -14.33 18.02 13.01
CA LEU A 434 -12.93 17.74 13.33
C LEU A 434 -12.80 17.36 14.81
N LEU A 435 -12.44 16.11 15.08
CA LEU A 435 -12.10 15.58 16.39
C LEU A 435 -10.58 15.60 16.63
N LEU A 436 -10.16 16.15 17.77
CA LEU A 436 -8.81 16.04 18.31
C LEU A 436 -8.90 15.47 19.74
N ASP A 437 -8.30 14.30 19.99
CA ASP A 437 -8.46 13.53 21.24
C ASP A 437 -7.14 13.12 21.95
N PRO A 438 -6.19 14.03 22.26
CA PRO A 438 -4.99 13.71 23.03
C PRO A 438 -5.25 13.69 24.56
N THR A 439 -4.21 13.39 25.36
CA THR A 439 -4.30 13.34 26.83
C THR A 439 -4.70 14.69 27.47
N ASP A 440 -3.98 15.76 27.16
CA ASP A 440 -4.29 17.14 27.57
C ASP A 440 -4.20 18.07 26.34
N ILE A 441 -5.08 19.07 26.25
CA ILE A 441 -5.07 20.07 25.16
C ILE A 441 -4.78 21.46 25.71
N ARG A 442 -3.84 22.17 25.07
CA ARG A 442 -3.56 23.59 25.30
C ARG A 442 -3.68 24.36 23.99
N VAL A 443 -4.66 25.25 23.90
CA VAL A 443 -4.81 26.17 22.77
C VAL A 443 -3.97 27.41 23.03
N VAL A 444 -2.97 27.65 22.17
CA VAL A 444 -1.95 28.70 22.36
C VAL A 444 -1.80 29.58 21.12
N ALA A 445 -1.20 30.75 21.29
CA ALA A 445 -0.91 31.67 20.18
C ALA A 445 0.13 31.08 19.21
N ALA A 446 0.09 31.51 17.95
CA ALA A 446 1.09 31.16 16.95
C ALA A 446 2.53 31.46 17.43
N GLY A 447 3.42 30.45 17.38
CA GLY A 447 4.79 30.54 17.87
C GLY A 447 4.97 30.28 19.37
N GLY A 448 3.88 30.01 20.11
CA GLY A 448 3.96 29.42 21.45
C GLY A 448 4.44 27.99 21.32
N ASN A 449 5.74 27.77 21.57
CA ASN A 449 6.50 26.54 21.33
C ASN A 449 5.68 25.23 21.55
N PRO A 450 5.04 24.65 20.51
CA PRO A 450 4.68 23.25 20.59
C PRO A 450 6.00 22.48 20.60
N ALA A 451 6.12 21.40 21.37
CA ALA A 451 7.29 20.54 21.27
C ALA A 451 7.41 20.10 19.80
N ASN A 452 8.37 20.67 19.06
CA ASN A 452 8.53 20.39 17.65
C ASN A 452 8.99 18.94 17.50
N VAL A 453 8.27 18.14 16.74
CA VAL A 453 8.66 16.77 16.37
C VAL A 453 9.96 16.76 15.55
N THR A 454 10.38 17.92 15.00
CA THR A 454 11.69 18.06 14.34
C THR A 454 12.89 17.87 15.28
N ASP A 455 12.70 17.89 16.60
CA ASP A 455 13.75 17.56 17.57
C ASP A 455 13.92 16.04 17.77
N VAL A 456 13.14 15.20 17.06
CA VAL A 456 13.37 13.75 16.95
C VAL A 456 14.48 13.50 15.89
N ASP A 457 15.72 13.86 16.22
CA ASP A 457 16.89 13.29 15.53
C ASP A 457 17.00 11.83 15.96
N GLN A 458 16.60 10.93 15.06
CA GLN A 458 16.68 9.47 15.17
C GLN A 458 15.71 8.86 16.19
N PHE A 459 15.24 7.66 15.84
CA PHE A 459 14.34 6.74 16.54
C PHE A 459 14.76 6.33 17.98
N ALA A 460 15.32 7.24 18.79
CA ALA A 460 15.99 6.93 20.05
C ALA A 460 15.69 7.89 21.21
N ASP A 461 14.77 8.85 21.10
CA ASP A 461 14.36 9.67 22.25
C ASP A 461 12.88 9.45 22.65
N PRO A 462 12.60 8.81 23.81
CA PRO A 462 11.26 8.59 24.31
C PRO A 462 10.75 9.74 25.19
N ASN A 463 11.32 10.94 25.13
CA ASN A 463 11.00 12.00 26.09
C ASN A 463 10.54 13.31 25.43
N LEU A 464 9.43 13.24 24.70
CA LEU A 464 8.54 14.37 24.47
C LEU A 464 7.88 14.70 25.82
N GLY A 465 8.18 15.86 26.41
CA GLY A 465 7.75 16.22 27.76
C GLY A 465 6.28 15.85 28.06
N ALA A 466 6.09 14.99 29.05
CA ALA A 466 4.83 14.47 29.58
C ALA A 466 3.52 15.13 29.07
N GLY A 467 2.85 14.50 28.09
CA GLY A 467 1.40 14.50 27.92
C GLY A 467 0.68 15.80 27.49
N GLU A 468 1.36 16.94 27.36
CA GLU A 468 0.73 18.19 26.95
C GLU A 468 0.79 18.42 25.43
N THR A 469 -0.37 18.42 24.76
CA THR A 469 -0.50 18.81 23.35
C THR A 469 -0.78 20.31 23.24
N ALA A 470 0.04 21.05 22.48
CA ALA A 470 -0.18 22.46 22.19
C ALA A 470 -0.70 22.66 20.76
N ILE A 471 -1.87 23.29 20.61
CA ILE A 471 -2.53 23.54 19.33
C ILE A 471 -2.61 25.05 19.11
N ASN A 472 -2.23 25.50 17.93
CA ASN A 472 -2.32 26.91 17.57
C ASN A 472 -3.79 27.32 17.37
N SER A 473 -4.26 28.37 18.03
CA SER A 473 -5.62 28.91 17.84
C SER A 473 -5.96 29.14 16.36
N SER A 474 -5.01 29.65 15.58
CA SER A 474 -5.23 29.97 14.17
C SER A 474 -5.53 28.76 13.28
N VAL A 475 -5.12 27.54 13.64
CA VAL A 475 -5.49 26.33 12.87
C VAL A 475 -6.95 25.93 13.14
N LEU A 476 -7.42 26.12 14.38
CA LEU A 476 -8.81 25.86 14.75
C LEU A 476 -9.74 26.95 14.19
N ASP A 477 -9.33 28.21 14.26
CA ASP A 477 -10.06 29.37 13.73
C ASP A 477 -10.32 29.29 12.21
N ALA A 478 -9.42 28.61 11.48
CA ALA A 478 -9.45 28.48 10.04
C ALA A 478 -10.12 27.20 9.54
N ALA A 479 -10.40 26.23 10.41
CA ALA A 479 -11.02 24.97 10.03
C ALA A 479 -12.45 25.21 9.51
N ALA A 480 -12.79 24.56 8.40
CA ALA A 480 -14.15 24.56 7.88
C ALA A 480 -14.91 23.33 8.38
N ALA A 481 -15.02 23.21 9.71
CA ALA A 481 -15.65 22.10 10.42
C ALA A 481 -16.16 22.57 11.80
N ASP A 482 -17.11 21.83 12.37
CA ASP A 482 -17.37 21.86 13.81
C ASP A 482 -16.16 21.28 14.55
N ILE A 483 -15.74 21.96 15.61
CA ILE A 483 -14.56 21.56 16.38
C ILE A 483 -15.01 20.72 17.57
N LEU A 484 -14.50 19.49 17.68
CA LEU A 484 -14.62 18.65 18.86
C LEU A 484 -13.24 18.44 19.48
N LEU A 485 -13.01 19.10 20.61
CA LEU A 485 -11.84 18.86 21.44
C LEU A 485 -12.22 17.89 22.55
N GLN A 486 -11.56 16.74 22.58
CA GLN A 486 -11.76 15.74 23.60
C GLN A 486 -10.42 15.50 24.30
N ALA A 487 -10.39 15.51 25.64
CA ALA A 487 -9.14 15.33 26.37
C ALA A 487 -9.35 14.44 27.59
N GLU A 488 -8.53 13.40 27.74
CA GLU A 488 -8.61 12.50 28.91
C GLU A 488 -8.53 13.28 30.22
N GLN A 489 -7.69 14.31 30.26
CA GLN A 489 -7.46 15.13 31.45
C GLN A 489 -8.02 16.55 31.28
N ASN A 490 -7.27 17.51 30.77
CA ASN A 490 -7.70 18.92 30.80
C ASN A 490 -7.63 19.59 29.44
N ILE A 491 -8.43 20.64 29.30
CA ILE A 491 -8.39 21.55 28.16
C ILE A 491 -8.12 22.96 28.68
N PHE A 492 -7.10 23.62 28.13
CA PHE A 492 -6.73 25.01 28.43
C PHE A 492 -6.86 25.86 27.17
N VAL A 493 -7.53 27.01 27.28
CA VAL A 493 -7.63 28.00 26.19
C VAL A 493 -6.86 29.25 26.60
N GLU A 494 -5.60 29.32 26.18
CA GLU A 494 -4.65 30.37 26.56
C GLU A 494 -4.63 31.55 25.58
N ASP A 495 -5.03 31.30 24.33
CA ASP A 495 -5.16 32.31 23.27
C ASP A 495 -6.62 32.38 22.77
N PRO A 496 -7.12 33.56 22.34
CA PRO A 496 -8.49 33.69 21.90
C PRO A 496 -8.81 32.76 20.73
N LEU A 497 -9.98 32.11 20.80
CA LEU A 497 -10.54 31.37 19.67
C LEU A 497 -11.58 32.23 18.97
N VAL A 498 -11.44 32.39 17.67
CA VAL A 498 -12.38 33.11 16.79
C VAL A 498 -12.68 32.21 15.59
N LEU A 499 -13.66 31.33 15.74
CA LEU A 499 -14.09 30.45 14.66
C LEU A 499 -14.70 31.28 13.54
N ASN A 500 -14.01 31.33 12.39
CA ASN A 500 -14.38 32.23 11.29
C ASN A 500 -15.46 31.64 10.37
N THR A 501 -15.61 30.32 10.38
CA THR A 501 -16.59 29.59 9.57
C THR A 501 -18.01 29.84 10.10
N PRO A 502 -18.93 30.41 9.30
CA PRO A 502 -20.32 30.62 9.71
C PRO A 502 -21.00 29.32 10.12
N GLY A 503 -21.68 29.34 11.27
CA GLY A 503 -22.36 28.16 11.82
C GLY A 503 -21.44 27.15 12.52
N ALA A 504 -20.12 27.25 12.38
CA ALA A 504 -19.19 26.35 13.07
C ALA A 504 -19.23 26.54 14.58
N GLY A 505 -19.49 25.45 15.30
CA GLY A 505 -19.48 25.36 16.74
C GLY A 505 -18.19 24.77 17.30
N ILE A 506 -18.07 24.84 18.62
CA ILE A 506 -17.01 24.16 19.36
C ILE A 506 -17.59 23.39 20.54
N THR A 507 -17.24 22.12 20.61
CA THR A 507 -17.51 21.24 21.75
C THR A 507 -16.19 20.89 22.42
N MET A 508 -16.11 21.07 23.73
CA MET A 508 -14.96 20.67 24.54
C MET A 508 -15.42 19.65 25.59
N GLN A 509 -14.80 18.48 25.61
CA GLN A 509 -15.08 17.40 26.55
C GLN A 509 -13.79 17.03 27.28
N ALA A 510 -13.77 17.20 28.60
CA ALA A 510 -12.60 16.90 29.42
C ALA A 510 -12.96 15.94 30.56
N GLY A 511 -12.14 14.93 30.84
CA GLY A 511 -12.28 14.09 32.04
C GLY A 511 -12.00 14.87 33.33
N GLY A 512 -11.11 15.85 33.25
CA GLY A 512 -10.76 16.85 34.26
C GLY A 512 -11.40 18.21 33.98
N ASN A 513 -10.59 19.27 33.89
CA ASN A 513 -11.05 20.65 33.84
C ASN A 513 -11.03 21.24 32.44
N ILE A 514 -11.88 22.24 32.22
CA ILE A 514 -11.83 23.14 31.07
C ILE A 514 -11.55 24.55 31.58
N ASP A 515 -10.34 25.06 31.35
CA ASP A 515 -9.86 26.35 31.85
C ASP A 515 -9.68 27.35 30.71
N ILE A 516 -10.55 28.36 30.66
CA ILE A 516 -10.66 29.33 29.59
C ILE A 516 -10.02 30.65 30.02
N TRP A 517 -8.75 30.87 29.69
CA TRP A 517 -8.04 32.11 30.00
C TRP A 517 -8.35 33.23 29.02
N ALA A 518 -8.56 32.87 27.75
CA ALA A 518 -8.91 33.76 26.66
C ALA A 518 -10.29 33.41 26.06
N GLY A 519 -11.00 34.42 25.56
CA GLY A 519 -12.39 34.26 25.11
C GLY A 519 -12.56 33.38 23.87
N ILE A 520 -13.77 32.85 23.69
CA ILE A 520 -14.18 32.05 22.54
C ILE A 520 -15.29 32.80 21.80
N VAL A 521 -15.17 32.95 20.50
CA VAL A 521 -16.16 33.57 19.62
C VAL A 521 -16.48 32.65 18.46
N THR A 522 -17.76 32.39 18.22
CA THR A 522 -18.26 31.70 17.02
C THR A 522 -19.14 32.63 16.18
N GLN A 523 -19.40 32.28 14.91
CA GLN A 523 -20.31 33.01 14.03
C GLN A 523 -21.65 32.28 13.89
N GLY A 524 -22.38 32.13 15.01
CA GLY A 524 -23.70 31.51 15.04
C GLY A 524 -23.70 30.01 15.38
N GLY A 525 -22.52 29.39 15.52
CA GLY A 525 -22.38 28.02 16.00
C GLY A 525 -22.40 27.91 17.52
N ASP A 526 -22.66 26.71 18.02
CA ASP A 526 -22.80 26.45 19.46
C ASP A 526 -21.43 26.45 20.17
N ILE A 527 -21.42 26.82 21.46
CA ILE A 527 -20.30 26.63 22.38
C ILE A 527 -20.76 25.69 23.48
N ASP A 528 -20.24 24.47 23.51
CA ASP A 528 -20.61 23.46 24.50
C ASP A 528 -19.38 22.93 25.25
N LEU A 529 -19.26 23.27 26.54
CA LEU A 529 -18.10 22.93 27.37
C LEU A 529 -18.52 21.98 28.48
N ARG A 530 -17.97 20.76 28.48
CA ARG A 530 -18.32 19.69 29.41
C ARG A 530 -17.08 19.16 30.12
N ALA A 531 -16.89 19.59 31.37
CA ALA A 531 -15.88 19.05 32.27
C ALA A 531 -16.42 17.86 33.06
N ASN A 532 -15.53 16.97 33.50
CA ASN A 532 -15.89 15.70 34.12
C ASN A 532 -16.81 14.84 33.22
N ASP A 533 -16.61 14.90 31.91
CA ASP A 533 -17.43 14.21 30.92
C ASP A 533 -16.93 12.77 30.71
N SER A 534 -17.86 11.80 30.65
CA SER A 534 -17.53 10.40 30.40
C SER A 534 -17.12 10.11 28.95
N ALA A 535 -17.49 10.97 28.01
CA ALA A 535 -17.11 10.86 26.60
C ALA A 535 -15.60 11.01 26.41
N ALA A 536 -14.96 11.88 27.20
CA ALA A 536 -13.52 12.12 27.19
C ALA A 536 -12.68 11.00 27.81
N THR A 537 -13.32 9.94 28.31
CA THR A 537 -12.74 8.86 29.11
C THR A 537 -12.17 9.34 30.46
N ASN A 538 -12.26 8.49 31.49
CA ASN A 538 -11.69 8.74 32.83
C ASN A 538 -12.15 10.03 33.56
N PRO A 539 -13.46 10.24 33.80
CA PRO A 539 -13.95 11.39 34.54
C PRO A 539 -13.37 11.45 35.96
N SER A 540 -12.75 12.58 36.31
CA SER A 540 -12.05 12.85 37.58
C SER A 540 -12.96 12.86 38.82
N GLY A 541 -14.28 12.95 38.61
CA GLY A 541 -15.31 13.13 39.63
C GLY A 541 -15.43 14.57 40.16
N THR A 542 -14.56 15.50 39.75
CA THR A 542 -14.49 16.87 40.28
C THR A 542 -14.17 17.97 39.25
N GLY A 543 -14.09 17.62 37.97
CA GLY A 543 -13.77 18.55 36.88
C GLY A 543 -14.73 19.74 36.76
N TRP A 544 -14.22 20.93 36.47
CA TRP A 544 -14.97 22.19 36.37
C TRP A 544 -14.75 22.92 35.05
N VAL A 545 -15.63 23.86 34.72
CA VAL A 545 -15.51 24.77 33.57
C VAL A 545 -15.38 26.21 34.07
N GLY A 546 -14.32 26.92 33.74
CA GLY A 546 -14.17 28.29 34.25
C GLY A 546 -12.95 29.03 33.75
N ASN A 547 -12.69 30.19 34.34
CA ASN A 547 -11.46 30.94 34.14
C ASN A 547 -10.72 31.06 35.49
N SER A 548 -9.59 30.36 35.61
CA SER A 548 -8.74 30.38 36.81
C SER A 548 -7.87 31.64 36.95
N GLN A 549 -7.75 32.44 35.88
CA GLN A 549 -7.00 33.70 35.85
C GLN A 549 -7.83 34.87 36.41
N ALA A 550 -7.15 36.01 36.64
CA ALA A 550 -7.81 37.22 37.11
C ALA A 550 -8.69 37.84 36.01
N GLY A 551 -10.01 37.83 36.18
CA GLY A 551 -10.97 38.43 35.27
C GLY A 551 -12.09 37.47 34.91
N SER A 552 -12.77 37.76 33.80
CA SER A 552 -13.74 36.83 33.20
C SER A 552 -13.44 36.68 31.71
N ALA A 553 -13.38 35.44 31.23
CA ALA A 553 -13.34 35.17 29.79
C ALA A 553 -14.75 35.29 29.20
N ILE A 554 -14.81 35.78 27.95
CA ILE A 554 -16.06 35.99 27.23
C ILE A 554 -16.28 34.80 26.30
N LEU A 555 -17.48 34.21 26.36
CA LEU A 555 -17.98 33.24 25.40
C LEU A 555 -19.07 33.93 24.57
N GLU A 556 -18.86 34.08 23.26
CA GLU A 556 -19.77 34.77 22.36
C GLU A 556 -20.16 33.89 21.17
N SER A 557 -21.38 33.35 21.15
CA SER A 557 -21.83 32.43 20.09
C SER A 557 -22.54 33.11 18.92
N ARG A 558 -22.87 34.41 19.05
CA ARG A 558 -23.54 35.24 18.02
C ARG A 558 -24.77 34.58 17.38
N GLY A 559 -25.63 33.96 18.19
CA GLY A 559 -26.86 33.32 17.76
C GLY A 559 -26.92 31.82 18.06
N GLY A 560 -25.77 31.17 18.29
CA GLY A 560 -25.72 29.78 18.78
C GLY A 560 -26.03 29.66 20.27
N THR A 561 -26.17 28.43 20.76
CA THR A 561 -26.35 28.09 22.17
C THR A 561 -25.01 28.12 22.90
N ILE A 562 -25.01 28.52 24.17
CA ILE A 562 -23.86 28.35 25.07
C ILE A 562 -24.27 27.41 26.21
N SER A 563 -23.65 26.25 26.28
CA SER A 563 -23.90 25.18 27.26
C SER A 563 -22.63 24.91 28.05
N LEU A 564 -22.73 24.84 29.39
CA LEU A 564 -21.61 24.60 30.29
C LEU A 564 -22.02 23.57 31.34
N SER A 565 -21.21 22.53 31.51
CA SER A 565 -21.43 21.52 32.56
C SER A 565 -20.13 21.06 33.20
N GLY A 566 -20.18 20.82 34.51
CA GLY A 566 -19.08 20.31 35.32
C GLY A 566 -19.49 20.28 36.78
N PHE A 567 -18.57 19.92 37.66
CA PHE A 567 -18.76 20.02 39.11
C PHE A 567 -19.00 21.47 39.56
N ASP A 568 -18.33 22.43 38.92
CA ASP A 568 -18.52 23.86 39.13
C ASP A 568 -18.38 24.64 37.82
N VAL A 569 -18.97 25.84 37.77
CA VAL A 569 -18.88 26.80 36.65
C VAL A 569 -18.68 28.22 37.18
N PHE A 570 -17.57 28.88 36.81
CA PHE A 570 -17.21 30.18 37.39
C PHE A 570 -16.42 31.10 36.46
N ASN A 571 -16.44 32.42 36.74
CA ASN A 571 -15.66 33.46 36.05
C ASN A 571 -15.83 33.52 34.51
N LEU A 572 -17.01 33.18 33.98
CA LEU A 572 -17.33 33.28 32.54
C LEU A 572 -18.46 34.29 32.27
N SER A 573 -18.34 35.05 31.18
CA SER A 573 -19.35 35.97 30.67
C SER A 573 -19.94 35.41 29.38
N LEU A 574 -21.24 35.15 29.35
CA LEU A 574 -21.91 34.48 28.24
C LEU A 574 -22.71 35.48 27.40
N ASN A 575 -22.50 35.49 26.09
CA ASN A 575 -23.26 36.29 25.14
C ASN A 575 -23.71 35.46 23.93
N SER A 576 -24.97 35.03 23.95
CA SER A 576 -25.56 34.29 22.83
C SER A 576 -26.33 35.16 21.83
N SER A 577 -26.42 36.47 22.07
CA SER A 577 -27.20 37.36 21.20
C SER A 577 -26.45 37.69 19.92
N ILE A 578 -27.15 37.69 18.78
CA ILE A 578 -26.72 38.42 17.59
C ILE A 578 -26.79 39.89 17.98
N GLY A 579 -25.65 40.56 18.15
CA GLY A 579 -25.62 41.97 18.53
C GLY A 579 -26.59 42.77 17.66
N SER A 580 -27.64 43.35 18.26
CA SER A 580 -28.56 44.19 17.49
C SER A 580 -27.75 45.37 16.98
N ALA A 581 -27.55 45.46 15.66
CA ALA A 581 -27.17 46.70 15.02
C ALA A 581 -28.20 47.74 15.45
N GLY A 582 -27.80 48.63 16.35
CA GLY A 582 -28.66 49.71 16.78
C GLY A 582 -28.91 50.61 15.59
N ASP A 583 -30.16 50.67 15.13
CA ASP A 583 -30.66 51.82 14.40
C ASP A 583 -30.57 53.02 15.35
N GLY A 584 -29.55 53.85 15.14
CA GLY A 584 -29.30 55.11 15.85
C GLY A 584 -28.81 56.18 14.90
#